data_AF-A0A536SKZ7-F1
#
_entry.id   AF-A0A536SKZ7-F1
#
_cell.length_a   1.000
_cell.length_b   1.000
_cell.length_c   1.000
_cell.angle_alpha   90.00
_cell.angle_beta   90.00
_cell.angle_gamma   90.00
#
_symmetry.space_group_name_H-M   'P 1'
#
loop_
_entity.id
_entity.type
_entity.pdbx_description
1 polymer ?
#
loop_
_entity_poly.entity_id
_entity_poly.type
_entity_poly.pdbx_seq_one_letter_code
_entity_poly.pdbx_strand_id
1 'polypeptide(L)'
;MNLILRVFFTAALTGVFFVQAHEVLAQPQSQRELNGFALGQHNSAIKAAFKKLYDERRTEDGWIYRTYLISEKPFVYMSFKFPADDIDHAVSIQIAGDPTKRMLPFLGLKLGASAEDVRRHIGRPSETTQLTDPPVEVWKYQGRNYSFELDKVKGLSSIQVFGYQGFGEPPGLPTPWPEVRSRLLSNDVTQLMTTFAADAEIYHGRDVYGIDNSLWTVLSDSKSKFRRGLALVVLAIQDDRAREPGEANLRISRNQPVRHVYKFRPGSPVEEIVLTPHAGAFRVWEIRLR
;
A
#
# COMPACT_ATOMS: atom_id res chain seq x y z
N MET A 1 -82.03 -7.16 -38.92
CA MET A 1 -81.20 -7.41 -40.12
C MET A 1 -80.12 -6.34 -40.17
N ASN A 2 -78.86 -6.74 -40.37
CA ASN A 2 -77.62 -5.96 -40.44
C ASN A 2 -76.90 -5.64 -39.12
N LEU A 3 -76.01 -6.59 -38.80
CA LEU A 3 -74.95 -6.57 -37.81
C LEU A 3 -73.77 -5.74 -38.37
N ILE A 4 -73.37 -4.65 -37.73
CA ILE A 4 -72.15 -3.89 -38.10
C ILE A 4 -71.06 -4.20 -37.08
N LEU A 5 -70.01 -4.84 -37.60
CA LEU A 5 -68.78 -5.27 -36.96
C LEU A 5 -67.94 -4.04 -36.55
N ARG A 6 -67.68 -3.85 -35.24
CA ARG A 6 -66.67 -2.90 -34.75
C ARG A 6 -65.41 -3.67 -34.35
N VAL A 7 -64.38 -3.55 -35.17
CA VAL A 7 -63.03 -4.08 -34.89
C VAL A 7 -62.31 -3.06 -33.99
N PHE A 8 -61.99 -3.46 -32.77
CA PHE A 8 -61.09 -2.72 -31.88
C PHE A 8 -59.65 -3.12 -32.19
N PHE A 9 -58.83 -2.15 -32.62
CA PHE A 9 -57.37 -2.31 -32.71
C PHE A 9 -56.75 -1.92 -31.37
N THR A 10 -56.31 -2.90 -30.59
CA THR A 10 -55.53 -2.68 -29.37
C THR A 10 -54.05 -2.73 -29.73
N ALA A 11 -53.41 -1.57 -29.87
CA ALA A 11 -51.96 -1.49 -30.03
C ALA A 11 -51.29 -1.76 -28.67
N ALA A 12 -50.68 -2.94 -28.51
CA ALA A 12 -49.88 -3.28 -27.34
C ALA A 12 -48.50 -2.60 -27.44
N LEU A 13 -48.30 -1.54 -26.66
CA LEU A 13 -47.00 -0.89 -26.49
C LEU A 13 -46.09 -1.80 -25.66
N THR A 14 -45.24 -2.59 -26.29
CA THR A 14 -44.24 -3.43 -25.60
C THR A 14 -43.08 -2.54 -25.17
N GLY A 15 -43.13 -2.03 -23.93
CA GLY A 15 -42.02 -1.33 -23.32
C GLY A 15 -40.85 -2.28 -23.08
N VAL A 16 -39.80 -2.17 -23.90
CA VAL A 16 -38.52 -2.84 -23.65
C VAL A 16 -37.84 -2.12 -22.48
N PHE A 17 -37.92 -2.70 -21.27
CA PHE A 17 -37.10 -2.26 -20.15
C PHE A 17 -35.66 -2.70 -20.41
N PHE A 18 -34.81 -1.79 -20.89
CA PHE A 18 -33.37 -1.96 -20.81
C PHE A 18 -32.97 -1.90 -19.33
N VAL A 19 -32.83 -3.08 -18.71
CA VAL A 19 -32.08 -3.21 -17.46
C VAL A 19 -30.63 -2.91 -17.82
N GLN A 20 -30.20 -1.66 -17.63
CA GLN A 20 -28.78 -1.34 -17.60
C GLN A 20 -28.19 -2.05 -16.39
N ALA A 21 -27.65 -3.24 -16.61
CA ALA A 21 -26.74 -3.89 -15.69
C ALA A 21 -25.60 -2.90 -15.44
N HIS A 22 -25.67 -2.18 -14.32
CA HIS A 22 -24.52 -1.44 -13.83
C HIS A 22 -23.51 -2.52 -13.47
N GLU A 23 -22.48 -2.69 -14.29
CA GLU A 23 -21.31 -3.44 -13.89
C GLU A 23 -20.84 -2.83 -12.58
N VAL A 24 -21.04 -3.56 -11.48
CA VAL A 24 -20.41 -3.23 -10.21
C VAL A 24 -18.94 -3.56 -10.43
N LEU A 25 -18.20 -2.58 -10.97
CA LEU A 25 -16.75 -2.66 -11.01
C LEU A 25 -16.29 -2.96 -9.59
N ALA A 26 -15.62 -4.09 -9.43
CA ALA A 26 -15.10 -4.51 -8.14
C ALA A 26 -14.20 -3.38 -7.62
N GLN A 27 -14.59 -2.78 -6.49
CA GLN A 27 -13.82 -1.68 -5.91
C GLN A 27 -12.37 -2.13 -5.66
N PRO A 28 -11.36 -1.28 -5.91
CA PRO A 28 -9.96 -1.64 -5.68
C PRO A 28 -9.74 -2.21 -4.29
N GLN A 29 -8.86 -3.20 -4.13
CA GLN A 29 -8.56 -3.80 -2.83
C GLN A 29 -7.91 -2.79 -1.87
N SER A 30 -7.79 -3.15 -0.59
CA SER A 30 -7.02 -2.36 0.40
C SER A 30 -5.59 -2.12 -0.06
N GLN A 31 -5.05 -0.96 0.32
CA GLN A 31 -3.77 -0.45 -0.17
C GLN A 31 -2.75 -0.39 0.96
N ARG A 32 -1.53 -0.82 0.69
CA ARG A 32 -0.45 -0.85 1.70
C ARG A 32 0.37 0.43 1.69
N GLU A 33 0.29 1.18 0.60
CA GLU A 33 1.22 2.27 0.31
C GLU A 33 0.50 3.53 -0.12
N LEU A 34 1.13 4.66 0.18
CA LEU A 34 0.70 5.97 -0.26
C LEU A 34 1.92 6.86 -0.46
N ASN A 35 2.01 7.44 -1.65
CA ASN A 35 3.09 8.34 -2.06
C ASN A 35 4.50 7.79 -1.78
N GLY A 36 4.69 6.49 -1.99
CA GLY A 36 5.99 5.80 -1.90
C GLY A 36 6.37 5.29 -0.51
N PHE A 37 5.56 5.59 0.51
CA PHE A 37 5.70 5.01 1.86
C PHE A 37 4.76 3.82 2.01
N ALA A 38 5.14 2.85 2.85
CA ALA A 38 4.33 1.67 3.14
C ALA A 38 3.88 1.64 4.61
N LEU A 39 2.72 1.04 4.89
CA LEU A 39 2.27 0.74 6.24
C LEU A 39 3.29 -0.15 6.96
N GLY A 40 3.55 0.12 8.23
CA GLY A 40 4.58 -0.52 9.03
C GLY A 40 5.98 0.05 8.78
N GLN A 41 6.13 1.13 8.02
CA GLN A 41 7.44 1.74 7.81
C GLN A 41 7.95 2.38 9.10
N HIS A 42 9.23 2.13 9.40
CA HIS A 42 9.87 2.63 10.61
C HIS A 42 10.03 4.16 10.58
N ASN A 43 9.85 4.78 11.73
CA ASN A 43 9.83 6.22 11.95
C ASN A 43 11.16 6.89 11.57
N SER A 44 12.30 6.21 11.73
CA SER A 44 13.60 6.73 11.30
C SER A 44 13.65 6.96 9.78
N ALA A 45 13.16 6.01 8.98
CA ALA A 45 13.10 6.11 7.53
C ALA A 45 12.12 7.21 7.07
N ILE A 46 11.00 7.34 7.78
CA ILE A 46 10.04 8.44 7.58
C ILE A 46 10.73 9.78 7.83
N LYS A 47 11.34 9.96 9.01
CA LYS A 47 12.04 11.20 9.38
C LYS A 47 13.13 11.57 8.38
N ALA A 48 13.93 10.60 7.94
CA ALA A 48 15.01 10.82 6.97
C ALA A 48 14.52 11.26 5.58
N ALA A 49 13.27 10.95 5.22
CA ALA A 49 12.69 11.35 3.93
C ALA A 49 12.27 12.83 3.87
N PHE A 50 12.12 13.49 5.02
CA PHE A 50 11.64 14.87 5.09
C PHE A 50 12.68 15.81 5.70
N LYS A 51 12.71 17.04 5.20
CA LYS A 51 13.62 18.07 5.72
C LYS A 51 13.21 18.58 7.11
N LYS A 52 11.91 18.61 7.38
CA LYS A 52 11.34 19.26 8.56
C LYS A 52 10.04 18.60 8.99
N LEU A 53 9.95 18.29 10.29
CA LEU A 53 8.70 17.99 10.98
C LEU A 53 7.90 19.29 11.11
N TYR A 54 6.65 19.28 10.61
CA TYR A 54 5.74 20.42 10.68
C TYR A 54 5.05 20.50 12.04
N ASP A 55 4.50 19.37 12.46
CA ASP A 55 3.66 19.27 13.65
C ASP A 55 3.74 17.84 14.21
N GLU A 56 3.64 17.73 15.53
CA GLU A 56 3.51 16.47 16.24
C GLU A 56 2.41 16.61 17.30
N ARG A 57 1.37 15.78 17.18
CA ARG A 57 0.26 15.76 18.13
C ARG A 57 0.18 14.40 18.80
N ARG A 58 0.07 14.41 20.12
CA ARG A 58 -0.28 13.22 20.91
C ARG A 58 -1.73 13.32 21.37
N THR A 59 -2.50 12.26 21.17
CA THR A 59 -3.87 12.17 21.68
C THR A 59 -3.89 11.62 23.10
N GLU A 60 -5.03 11.75 23.78
CA GLU A 60 -5.20 11.29 25.17
C GLU A 60 -5.01 9.78 25.32
N ASP A 61 -5.42 9.00 24.32
CA ASP A 61 -5.23 7.55 24.23
C ASP A 61 -3.82 7.14 23.77
N GLY A 62 -2.91 8.11 23.64
CA GLY A 62 -1.48 7.87 23.46
C GLY A 62 -0.99 7.75 22.02
N TRP A 63 -1.89 7.83 21.02
CA TRP A 63 -1.47 7.85 19.61
C TRP A 63 -0.64 9.07 19.29
N ILE A 64 0.32 8.91 18.38
CA ILE A 64 1.20 9.98 17.92
C ILE A 64 0.91 10.23 16.44
N TYR A 65 0.72 11.50 16.10
CA TYR A 65 0.49 11.99 14.75
C TYR A 65 1.67 12.87 14.40
N ARG A 66 2.42 12.53 13.35
CA ARG A 66 3.55 13.33 12.87
C ARG A 66 3.27 13.81 11.47
N THR A 67 3.27 15.12 11.28
CA THR A 67 3.03 15.77 10.00
C THR A 67 4.33 16.37 9.48
N TYR A 68 4.67 16.09 8.23
CA TYR A 68 5.87 16.56 7.57
C TYR A 68 5.52 17.33 6.30
N LEU A 69 6.21 18.45 6.06
CA LEU A 69 5.99 19.24 4.86
C LEU A 69 6.67 18.59 3.64
N ILE A 70 5.90 18.42 2.57
CA ILE A 70 6.44 18.24 1.22
C ILE A 70 6.80 19.60 0.63
N SER A 71 5.96 20.61 0.87
CA SER A 71 6.09 21.95 0.30
C SER A 71 5.35 22.97 1.15
N GLU A 72 5.96 24.13 1.41
CA GLU A 72 5.31 25.26 2.10
C GLU A 72 4.43 26.08 1.14
N LYS A 73 4.87 26.26 -0.10
CA LYS A 73 4.17 27.01 -1.15
C LYS A 73 4.30 26.32 -2.51
N PRO A 74 3.21 25.76 -3.06
CA PRO A 74 1.92 25.60 -2.40
C PRO A 74 2.01 24.61 -1.22
N PHE A 75 1.06 24.69 -0.28
CA PHE A 75 1.09 23.91 0.96
C PHE A 75 0.68 22.46 0.73
N VAL A 76 1.61 21.54 0.96
CA VAL A 76 1.40 20.09 0.83
C VAL A 76 2.18 19.37 1.91
N TYR A 77 1.53 18.41 2.57
CA TYR A 77 2.11 17.65 3.67
C TYR A 77 1.76 16.17 3.59
N MET A 78 2.53 15.37 4.32
CA MET A 78 2.16 14.01 4.68
C MET A 78 2.02 13.88 6.19
N SER A 79 1.05 13.09 6.64
CA SER A 79 0.86 12.79 8.06
C SER A 79 0.94 11.28 8.28
N PHE A 80 1.57 10.89 9.38
CA PHE A 80 1.75 9.50 9.78
C PHE A 80 1.19 9.31 11.19
N LYS A 81 0.46 8.22 11.41
CA LYS A 81 -0.08 7.86 12.73
C LYS A 81 0.62 6.63 13.28
N PHE A 82 0.98 6.70 14.56
CA PHE A 82 1.65 5.65 15.31
C PHE A 82 0.80 5.28 16.52
N PRO A 83 0.53 3.98 16.75
CA PRO A 83 -0.21 3.55 17.93
C PRO A 83 0.62 3.74 19.20
N ALA A 84 -0.05 3.74 20.36
CA ALA A 84 0.60 3.99 21.65
C ALA A 84 1.59 2.89 22.07
N ASP A 85 1.36 1.66 21.60
CA ASP A 85 2.15 0.46 21.89
C ASP A 85 3.29 0.22 20.88
N ASP A 86 3.30 0.94 19.75
CA ASP A 86 4.35 0.90 18.74
C ASP A 86 4.54 2.30 18.11
N ILE A 87 5.35 3.12 18.78
CA ILE A 87 5.64 4.49 18.34
C ILE A 87 6.64 4.58 17.17
N ASP A 88 7.18 3.43 16.78
CA ASP A 88 8.25 3.31 15.80
C ASP A 88 7.71 2.93 14.42
N HIS A 89 6.56 2.26 14.31
CA HIS A 89 6.00 1.85 13.02
C HIS A 89 4.69 2.56 12.69
N ALA A 90 4.64 3.23 11.54
CA ALA A 90 3.45 3.96 11.11
C ALA A 90 2.35 3.01 10.64
N VAL A 91 1.15 3.11 11.22
CA VAL A 91 -0.04 2.35 10.78
C VAL A 91 -1.00 3.20 9.95
N SER A 92 -0.64 4.45 9.68
CA SER A 92 -1.37 5.33 8.79
C SER A 92 -0.43 6.19 7.97
N ILE A 93 -0.84 6.45 6.73
CA ILE A 93 -0.19 7.40 5.85
C ILE A 93 -1.30 8.27 5.25
N GLN A 94 -1.11 9.58 5.29
CA GLN A 94 -2.00 10.54 4.66
C GLN A 94 -1.18 11.52 3.83
N ILE A 95 -1.70 11.92 2.67
CA ILE A 95 -1.20 13.05 1.89
C ILE A 95 -2.34 14.03 1.67
N ALA A 96 -2.08 15.32 1.88
CA ALA A 96 -3.07 16.37 1.72
C ALA A 96 -2.43 17.69 1.31
N GLY A 97 -3.24 18.55 0.69
CA GLY A 97 -2.85 19.91 0.33
C GLY A 97 -3.16 20.26 -1.13
N ASP A 98 -2.35 21.14 -1.68
CA ASP A 98 -2.55 21.71 -3.02
C ASP A 98 -2.36 20.69 -4.17
N PRO A 99 -3.28 20.65 -5.15
CA PRO A 99 -3.28 19.67 -6.23
C PRO A 99 -2.19 19.88 -7.29
N THR A 100 -1.56 21.06 -7.33
CA THR A 100 -0.52 21.36 -8.33
C THR A 100 0.81 20.69 -8.00
N LYS A 101 1.00 20.21 -6.76
CA LYS A 101 2.23 19.52 -6.37
C LYS A 101 2.25 18.09 -6.90
N ARG A 102 3.41 17.66 -7.37
CA ARG A 102 3.63 16.29 -7.82
C ARG A 102 3.51 15.30 -6.65
N MET A 103 2.71 14.26 -6.85
CA MET A 103 2.63 13.06 -6.02
C MET A 103 2.67 11.81 -6.90
N LEU A 104 3.01 10.65 -6.32
CA LEU A 104 2.75 9.37 -6.96
C LEU A 104 1.22 9.14 -6.97
N PRO A 105 0.62 8.75 -8.11
CA PRO A 105 -0.81 8.49 -8.18
C PRO A 105 -1.22 7.37 -7.21
N PHE A 106 -2.34 7.55 -6.52
CA PHE A 106 -2.97 6.52 -5.69
C PHE A 106 -4.14 5.93 -6.47
N LEU A 107 -4.03 4.68 -6.93
CA LEU A 107 -5.06 4.03 -7.75
C LEU A 107 -5.44 4.87 -9.00
N GLY A 108 -4.45 5.51 -9.62
CA GLY A 108 -4.63 6.41 -10.76
C GLY A 108 -5.07 7.84 -10.41
N LEU A 109 -5.43 8.10 -9.15
CA LEU A 109 -5.87 9.42 -8.68
C LEU A 109 -4.70 10.26 -8.14
N LYS A 110 -4.86 11.58 -8.24
CA LYS A 110 -4.01 12.59 -7.60
C LYS A 110 -4.88 13.60 -6.89
N LEU A 111 -4.29 14.38 -5.98
CA LEU A 111 -4.96 15.56 -5.43
C LEU A 111 -5.48 16.44 -6.56
N GLY A 112 -6.67 17.02 -6.37
CA GLY A 112 -7.41 17.81 -7.35
C GLY A 112 -8.31 17.01 -8.29
N ALA A 113 -8.25 15.67 -8.28
CA ALA A 113 -9.19 14.85 -9.02
C ALA A 113 -10.64 15.19 -8.61
N SER A 114 -11.56 15.22 -9.58
CA SER A 114 -12.96 15.53 -9.29
C SER A 114 -13.63 14.39 -8.53
N ALA A 115 -14.70 14.70 -7.79
CA ALA A 115 -15.58 13.69 -7.20
C ALA A 115 -16.05 12.62 -8.22
N GLU A 116 -16.26 13.01 -9.48
CA GLU A 116 -16.63 12.08 -10.55
C GLU A 116 -15.47 11.14 -10.90
N ASP A 117 -14.25 11.65 -11.03
CA ASP A 117 -13.07 10.83 -11.30
C ASP A 117 -12.80 9.85 -10.16
N VAL A 118 -12.97 10.28 -8.90
CA VAL A 118 -12.87 9.37 -7.74
C VAL A 118 -13.91 8.26 -7.84
N ARG A 119 -15.17 8.57 -8.17
CA ARG A 119 -16.21 7.55 -8.37
C ARG A 119 -15.91 6.64 -9.55
N ARG A 120 -15.32 7.15 -10.62
CA ARG A 120 -14.96 6.36 -11.81
C ARG A 120 -13.86 5.36 -11.51
N HIS A 121 -12.85 5.75 -10.74
CA HIS A 121 -11.70 4.89 -10.41
C HIS A 121 -11.98 3.94 -9.25
N ILE A 122 -12.73 4.39 -8.25
CA ILE A 122 -12.88 3.69 -6.96
C ILE A 122 -14.28 3.09 -6.79
N GLY A 123 -15.30 3.72 -7.37
CA GLY A 123 -16.71 3.41 -7.13
C GLY A 123 -17.37 4.39 -6.15
N ARG A 124 -18.64 4.14 -5.84
CA ARG A 124 -19.42 4.94 -4.89
C ARG A 124 -18.95 4.67 -3.44
N PRO A 125 -18.81 5.72 -2.60
CA PRO A 125 -18.48 5.52 -1.19
C PRO A 125 -19.62 4.78 -0.47
N SER A 126 -19.26 3.97 0.52
CA SER A 126 -20.21 3.29 1.40
C SER A 126 -20.68 4.19 2.53
N GLU A 127 -19.86 5.16 2.93
CA GLU A 127 -20.15 6.14 3.97
C GLU A 127 -19.62 7.50 3.53
N THR A 128 -20.38 8.55 3.84
CA THR A 128 -19.99 9.94 3.61
C THR A 128 -20.22 10.74 4.89
N THR A 129 -19.20 11.46 5.36
CA THR A 129 -19.27 12.28 6.57
C THR A 129 -18.85 13.70 6.24
N GLN A 130 -19.63 14.69 6.67
CA GLN A 130 -19.23 16.10 6.58
C GLN A 130 -18.44 16.48 7.83
N LEU A 131 -17.21 16.96 7.64
CA LEU A 131 -16.45 17.61 8.68
C LEU A 131 -16.61 19.13 8.55
N THR A 132 -16.57 19.84 9.67
CA THR A 132 -16.73 21.30 9.71
C THR A 132 -15.40 22.04 9.80
N ASP A 133 -14.35 21.38 10.30
CA ASP A 133 -13.02 21.96 10.48
C ASP A 133 -11.89 20.93 10.22
N PRO A 134 -11.22 20.97 9.05
CA PRO A 134 -11.59 21.79 7.90
C PRO A 134 -12.93 21.31 7.29
N PRO A 135 -13.65 22.20 6.59
CA PRO A 135 -14.91 21.85 5.92
C PRO A 135 -14.65 20.95 4.70
N VAL A 136 -14.74 19.63 4.90
CA VAL A 136 -14.50 18.60 3.88
C VAL A 136 -15.55 17.49 3.96
N GLU A 137 -15.79 16.84 2.82
CA GLU A 137 -16.61 15.64 2.72
C GLU A 137 -15.70 14.40 2.69
N VAL A 138 -15.78 13.57 3.73
CA VAL A 138 -14.97 12.35 3.86
C VAL A 138 -15.71 11.16 3.27
N TRP A 139 -15.08 10.49 2.32
CA TRP A 139 -15.58 9.28 1.66
C TRP A 139 -14.85 8.05 2.17
N LYS A 140 -15.61 7.07 2.68
CA LYS A 140 -15.10 5.76 3.10
C LYS A 140 -15.75 4.64 2.32
N TYR A 141 -15.06 3.50 2.27
CA TYR A 141 -15.43 2.34 1.47
C TYR A 141 -15.44 1.10 2.36
N GLN A 142 -16.53 0.34 2.31
CA GLN A 142 -16.68 -0.85 3.13
C GLN A 142 -15.61 -1.89 2.78
N GLY A 143 -14.94 -2.42 3.82
CA GLY A 143 -13.89 -3.43 3.63
C GLY A 143 -12.64 -2.89 2.93
N ARG A 144 -12.37 -1.59 3.05
CA ARG A 144 -11.16 -0.92 2.54
C ARG A 144 -10.50 -0.12 3.66
N ASN A 145 -9.18 -0.03 3.59
CA ASN A 145 -8.38 0.71 4.57
C ASN A 145 -8.04 2.13 4.11
N TYR A 146 -8.77 2.70 3.15
CA TYR A 146 -8.49 4.04 2.66
C TYR A 146 -9.73 4.91 2.61
N SER A 147 -9.50 6.21 2.66
CA SER A 147 -10.51 7.25 2.58
C SER A 147 -10.00 8.43 1.77
N PHE A 148 -10.96 9.23 1.28
CA PHE A 148 -10.70 10.43 0.49
C PHE A 148 -11.43 11.60 1.14
N GLU A 149 -10.82 12.77 1.17
CA GLU A 149 -11.49 14.00 1.61
C GLU A 149 -11.64 14.93 0.42
N LEU A 150 -12.87 15.33 0.13
CA LEU A 150 -13.20 16.27 -0.92
C LEU A 150 -13.43 17.65 -0.32
N ASP A 151 -12.83 18.68 -0.91
CA ASP A 151 -13.02 20.07 -0.47
C ASP A 151 -14.39 20.63 -0.92
N LYS A 152 -14.62 21.92 -0.63
CA LYS A 152 -15.86 22.64 -0.97
C LYS A 152 -16.14 22.70 -2.48
N VAL A 153 -15.12 22.62 -3.33
CA VAL A 153 -15.30 22.57 -4.80
C VAL A 153 -15.37 21.13 -5.32
N LYS A 154 -15.49 20.15 -4.40
CA LYS A 154 -15.53 18.72 -4.67
C LYS A 154 -14.29 18.19 -5.38
N GLY A 155 -13.15 18.86 -5.15
CA GLY A 155 -11.83 18.41 -5.54
C GLY A 155 -11.20 17.54 -4.47
N LEU A 156 -10.48 16.49 -4.86
CA LEU A 156 -9.76 15.61 -3.96
C LEU A 156 -8.65 16.35 -3.22
N SER A 157 -8.83 16.59 -1.93
CA SER A 157 -7.92 17.40 -1.10
C SER A 157 -7.00 16.57 -0.20
N SER A 158 -7.38 15.33 0.10
CA SER A 158 -6.63 14.43 0.96
C SER A 158 -6.92 12.96 0.62
N ILE A 159 -5.90 12.11 0.73
CA ILE A 159 -6.01 10.66 0.67
C ILE A 159 -5.37 10.11 1.94
N GLN A 160 -6.06 9.19 2.62
CA GLN A 160 -5.53 8.48 3.78
C GLN A 160 -5.63 6.98 3.58
N VAL A 161 -4.55 6.28 3.93
CA VAL A 161 -4.50 4.83 4.17
C VAL A 161 -4.34 4.63 5.68
N PHE A 162 -5.19 3.82 6.30
CA PHE A 162 -5.24 3.59 7.75
C PHE A 162 -5.47 2.12 8.09
N GLY A 163 -4.49 1.51 8.74
CA GLY A 163 -4.57 0.14 9.23
C GLY A 163 -4.62 -0.91 8.12
N TYR A 164 -4.98 -2.13 8.51
CA TYR A 164 -4.90 -3.31 7.65
C TYR A 164 -6.28 -3.91 7.31
N GLN A 165 -7.36 -3.16 7.55
CA GLN A 165 -8.71 -3.62 7.22
C GLN A 165 -8.83 -3.96 5.73
N GLY A 166 -9.49 -5.07 5.40
CA GLY A 166 -9.74 -5.46 4.02
C GLY A 166 -8.57 -6.13 3.31
N PHE A 167 -7.40 -6.26 3.97
CA PHE A 167 -6.46 -7.30 3.61
C PHE A 167 -7.02 -8.66 4.06
N GLY A 168 -6.80 -9.69 3.24
CA GLY A 168 -7.04 -11.06 3.68
C GLY A 168 -6.03 -11.49 4.74
N GLU A 169 -6.27 -12.64 5.35
CA GLU A 169 -5.23 -13.33 6.11
C GLU A 169 -4.07 -13.68 5.17
N PRO A 170 -2.81 -13.62 5.64
CA PRO A 170 -1.71 -14.21 4.88
C PRO A 170 -2.03 -15.68 4.58
N PRO A 171 -1.62 -16.21 3.41
CA PRO A 171 -1.89 -17.61 3.09
C PRO A 171 -1.33 -18.52 4.19
N GLY A 172 -2.02 -19.64 4.49
CA GLY A 172 -1.58 -20.58 5.52
C GLY A 172 -0.23 -21.24 5.24
N LEU A 173 0.21 -21.20 3.99
CA LEU A 173 1.54 -21.62 3.55
C LEU A 173 2.36 -20.40 3.09
N PRO A 174 3.68 -20.39 3.34
CA PRO A 174 4.58 -19.35 2.88
C PRO A 174 4.65 -19.30 1.35
N THR A 175 4.97 -18.13 0.80
CA THR A 175 5.23 -17.97 -0.64
C THR A 175 6.38 -18.89 -1.06
N PRO A 176 6.17 -19.83 -2.01
CA PRO A 176 7.19 -20.78 -2.42
C PRO A 176 8.49 -20.10 -2.90
N TRP A 177 9.63 -20.74 -2.62
CA TRP A 177 10.94 -20.20 -2.99
C TRP A 177 11.08 -19.78 -4.47
N PRO A 178 10.63 -20.56 -5.47
CA PRO A 178 10.74 -20.13 -6.88
C PRO A 178 10.06 -18.78 -7.16
N GLU A 179 8.94 -18.50 -6.49
CA GLU A 179 8.21 -17.24 -6.62
C GLU A 179 8.95 -16.10 -5.90
N VAL A 180 9.48 -16.34 -4.69
CA VAL A 180 10.33 -15.38 -3.97
C VAL A 180 11.56 -15.02 -4.79
N ARG A 181 12.25 -16.03 -5.33
CA ARG A 181 13.44 -15.86 -6.17
C ARG A 181 13.13 -15.04 -7.42
N SER A 182 12.04 -15.34 -8.11
CA SER A 182 11.59 -14.58 -9.30
C SER A 182 11.34 -13.11 -8.96
N ARG A 183 10.69 -12.83 -7.83
CA ARG A 183 10.45 -11.47 -7.33
C ARG A 183 11.74 -10.73 -6.99
N LEU A 184 12.69 -11.39 -6.31
CA LEU A 184 13.99 -10.80 -5.95
C LEU A 184 14.87 -10.50 -7.17
N LEU A 185 14.73 -11.27 -8.25
CA LEU A 185 15.41 -11.02 -9.52
C LEU A 185 14.78 -9.89 -10.35
N SER A 186 13.63 -9.37 -9.94
CA SER A 186 12.96 -8.30 -10.66
C SER A 186 13.71 -6.97 -10.54
N ASN A 187 13.73 -6.22 -11.65
CA ASN A 187 14.14 -4.81 -11.67
C ASN A 187 12.95 -3.85 -11.70
N ASP A 188 11.72 -4.36 -11.70
CA ASP A 188 10.51 -3.55 -11.68
C ASP A 188 10.25 -3.03 -10.25
N VAL A 189 10.28 -1.71 -10.07
CA VAL A 189 10.10 -1.08 -8.75
C VAL A 189 8.74 -1.43 -8.15
N THR A 190 7.68 -1.50 -8.95
CA THR A 190 6.33 -1.85 -8.47
C THR A 190 6.29 -3.28 -7.93
N GLN A 191 6.91 -4.23 -8.64
CA GLN A 191 7.05 -5.59 -8.16
C GLN A 191 7.88 -5.65 -6.88
N LEU A 192 9.00 -4.93 -6.81
CA LEU A 192 9.85 -4.89 -5.61
C LEU A 192 9.14 -4.25 -4.41
N MET A 193 8.32 -3.21 -4.63
CA MET A 193 7.45 -2.66 -3.59
C MET A 193 6.62 -3.79 -2.99
N THR A 194 5.92 -4.58 -3.80
CA THR A 194 5.13 -5.71 -3.30
C THR A 194 5.96 -6.87 -2.70
N THR A 195 7.27 -6.92 -2.98
CA THR A 195 8.13 -8.01 -2.52
C THR A 195 8.62 -7.81 -1.09
N PHE A 196 9.03 -6.58 -0.75
CA PHE A 196 9.66 -6.27 0.53
C PHE A 196 8.66 -5.79 1.59
N ALA A 197 8.94 -6.13 2.84
CA ALA A 197 8.38 -5.43 3.99
C ALA A 197 8.87 -3.97 4.03
N ALA A 198 8.18 -3.12 4.77
CA ALA A 198 8.44 -1.68 4.79
C ALA A 198 9.79 -1.29 5.45
N ASP A 199 10.34 -2.20 6.24
CA ASP A 199 11.53 -2.10 7.07
C ASP A 199 12.56 -3.19 6.70
N ALA A 200 12.50 -3.71 5.48
CA ALA A 200 13.35 -4.83 5.09
C ALA A 200 14.85 -4.50 5.19
N GLU A 201 15.64 -5.52 5.53
CA GLU A 201 17.10 -5.40 5.71
C GLU A 201 17.86 -6.48 4.96
N ILE A 202 19.03 -6.12 4.44
CA ILE A 202 19.98 -7.03 3.82
C ILE A 202 21.27 -6.98 4.63
N TYR A 203 21.78 -8.13 5.03
CA TYR A 203 23.00 -8.30 5.82
C TYR A 203 24.09 -8.92 4.95
N HIS A 204 25.28 -8.33 4.95
CA HIS A 204 26.46 -8.91 4.30
C HIS A 204 27.72 -8.53 5.09
N GLY A 205 28.37 -9.52 5.70
CA GLY A 205 29.46 -9.29 6.64
C GLY A 205 29.02 -8.44 7.84
N ARG A 206 29.63 -7.26 8.01
CA ARG A 206 29.27 -6.28 9.05
C ARG A 206 28.32 -5.18 8.55
N ASP A 207 27.99 -5.18 7.26
CA ASP A 207 27.15 -4.16 6.66
C ASP A 207 25.68 -4.55 6.72
N VAL A 208 24.84 -3.56 7.04
CA VAL A 208 23.38 -3.64 6.97
C VAL A 208 22.87 -2.65 5.94
N TYR A 209 22.19 -3.13 4.92
CA TYR A 209 21.54 -2.32 3.88
C TYR A 209 20.04 -2.33 4.18
N GLY A 210 19.56 -1.33 4.91
CA GLY A 210 18.15 -1.18 5.28
C GLY A 210 17.42 -0.11 4.47
N ILE A 211 16.09 -0.07 4.62
CA ILE A 211 15.23 0.99 4.07
C ILE A 211 15.36 2.24 4.96
N ASP A 212 16.06 3.26 4.46
CA ASP A 212 16.39 4.50 5.18
C ASP A 212 15.64 5.74 4.66
N ASN A 213 14.72 5.56 3.73
CA ASN A 213 13.86 6.60 3.16
C ASN A 213 12.50 5.98 2.77
N SER A 214 11.61 6.70 2.08
CA SER A 214 10.41 6.09 1.46
C SER A 214 10.81 4.86 0.63
N LEU A 215 10.05 3.77 0.78
CA LEU A 215 10.35 2.49 0.12
C LEU A 215 10.50 2.66 -1.39
N TRP A 216 9.63 3.46 -2.01
CA TRP A 216 9.73 3.78 -3.44
C TRP A 216 11.05 4.46 -3.81
N THR A 217 11.48 5.47 -3.05
CA THR A 217 12.72 6.20 -3.34
C THR A 217 13.92 5.29 -3.22
N VAL A 218 13.97 4.49 -2.14
CA VAL A 218 15.05 3.54 -1.91
C VAL A 218 15.11 2.51 -3.05
N LEU A 219 13.97 1.97 -3.49
CA LEU A 219 13.94 0.96 -4.57
C LEU A 219 14.17 1.54 -5.97
N SER A 220 13.80 2.80 -6.20
CA SER A 220 13.97 3.47 -7.50
C SER A 220 15.38 3.99 -7.73
N ASP A 221 16.09 4.38 -6.67
CA ASP A 221 17.45 4.89 -6.77
C ASP A 221 18.47 3.74 -6.73
N SER A 222 19.10 3.47 -7.88
CA SER A 222 20.16 2.45 -7.98
C SER A 222 21.37 2.71 -7.11
N LYS A 223 21.56 3.95 -6.63
CA LYS A 223 22.64 4.34 -5.72
C LYS A 223 22.26 4.23 -4.25
N SER A 224 20.98 3.98 -3.93
CA SER A 224 20.55 3.81 -2.55
C SER A 224 21.29 2.65 -1.88
N LYS A 225 21.49 2.74 -0.57
CA LYS A 225 22.18 1.69 0.18
C LYS A 225 21.49 0.35 -0.04
N PHE A 226 20.17 0.29 0.14
CA PHE A 226 19.39 -0.93 -0.06
C PHE A 226 19.52 -1.50 -1.48
N ARG A 227 19.47 -0.68 -2.54
CA ARG A 227 19.61 -1.19 -3.92
C ARG A 227 20.98 -1.77 -4.20
N ARG A 228 22.05 -1.24 -3.60
CA ARG A 228 23.37 -1.88 -3.65
C ARG A 228 23.37 -3.23 -2.95
N GLY A 229 22.74 -3.32 -1.78
CA GLY A 229 22.55 -4.61 -1.08
C GLY A 229 21.75 -5.60 -1.94
N LEU A 230 20.66 -5.16 -2.57
CA LEU A 230 19.83 -5.98 -3.45
C LEU A 230 20.60 -6.45 -4.69
N ALA A 231 21.51 -5.64 -5.25
CA ALA A 231 22.38 -6.08 -6.33
C ALA A 231 23.27 -7.26 -5.91
N LEU A 232 23.79 -7.25 -4.67
CA LEU A 232 24.53 -8.39 -4.11
C LEU A 232 23.64 -9.62 -3.96
N VAL A 233 22.39 -9.43 -3.49
CA VAL A 233 21.41 -10.52 -3.39
C VAL A 233 21.13 -11.14 -4.75
N VAL A 234 20.91 -10.32 -5.79
CA VAL A 234 20.65 -10.79 -7.17
C VAL A 234 21.81 -11.66 -7.66
N LEU A 235 23.05 -11.23 -7.46
CA LEU A 235 24.23 -12.03 -7.80
C LEU A 235 24.29 -13.33 -7.00
N ALA A 236 24.01 -13.27 -5.69
CA ALA A 236 24.06 -14.43 -4.80
C ALA A 236 23.00 -15.48 -5.14
N ILE A 237 21.75 -15.10 -5.44
CA ILE A 237 20.66 -16.04 -5.76
C ILE A 237 20.75 -16.62 -7.18
N GLN A 238 21.64 -16.08 -8.01
CA GLN A 238 21.98 -16.65 -9.32
C GLN A 238 23.02 -17.78 -9.23
N ASP A 239 23.74 -17.91 -8.11
CA ASP A 239 24.66 -19.02 -7.86
C ASP A 239 23.88 -20.35 -7.79
N ASP A 240 24.40 -21.40 -8.43
CA ASP A 240 23.76 -22.72 -8.45
C ASP A 240 23.55 -23.31 -7.04
N ARG A 241 24.41 -22.96 -6.09
CA ARG A 241 24.30 -23.38 -4.68
C ARG A 241 23.15 -22.69 -3.95
N ALA A 242 22.67 -21.56 -4.46
CA ALA A 242 21.50 -20.83 -3.97
C ALA A 242 20.23 -21.12 -4.79
N ARG A 243 20.27 -22.09 -5.71
CA ARG A 243 19.12 -22.44 -6.55
C ARG A 243 17.94 -22.94 -5.74
N GLU A 244 18.19 -23.74 -4.70
CA GLU A 244 17.19 -24.28 -3.79
C GLU A 244 17.63 -24.14 -2.33
N PRO A 245 16.73 -23.83 -1.39
CA PRO A 245 17.01 -23.87 0.03
C PRO A 245 17.36 -25.29 0.48
N GLY A 246 18.23 -25.40 1.50
CA GLY A 246 18.51 -26.67 2.16
C GLY A 246 17.39 -27.05 3.14
N GLU A 247 16.79 -26.06 3.80
CA GLU A 247 15.68 -26.25 4.75
C GLU A 247 14.75 -25.02 4.75
N ALA A 248 13.52 -25.25 5.20
CA ALA A 248 12.48 -24.24 5.36
C ALA A 248 11.93 -24.32 6.79
N ASN A 249 12.08 -23.25 7.56
CA ASN A 249 11.78 -23.22 8.99
C ASN A 249 10.74 -22.14 9.33
N LEU A 250 10.21 -22.23 10.55
CA LEU A 250 9.44 -21.16 11.18
C LEU A 250 10.31 -20.48 12.24
N ARG A 251 10.28 -19.15 12.27
CA ARG A 251 10.90 -18.33 13.33
C ARG A 251 9.78 -17.72 14.16
N ILE A 252 9.76 -18.10 15.44
CA ILE A 252 8.78 -17.63 16.42
C ILE A 252 9.51 -16.64 17.33
N SER A 253 8.92 -15.47 17.51
CA SER A 253 9.45 -14.43 18.41
C SER A 253 8.30 -13.88 19.24
N ARG A 254 8.60 -13.48 20.48
CA ARG A 254 7.57 -12.99 21.41
C ARG A 254 6.90 -11.75 20.82
N ASN A 255 5.56 -11.74 20.78
CA ASN A 255 4.74 -10.63 20.28
C ASN A 255 5.01 -10.23 18.82
N GLN A 256 5.61 -11.12 18.02
CA GLN A 256 5.82 -10.88 16.60
C GLN A 256 5.12 -11.98 15.78
N PRO A 257 4.71 -11.67 14.54
CA PRO A 257 4.15 -12.68 13.66
C PRO A 257 5.14 -13.83 13.43
N VAL A 258 4.63 -15.04 13.23
CA VAL A 258 5.45 -16.19 12.83
C VAL A 258 6.04 -15.90 11.45
N ARG A 259 7.36 -15.99 11.36
CA ARG A 259 8.10 -15.76 10.12
C ARG A 259 8.49 -17.08 9.47
N HIS A 260 8.56 -17.10 8.16
CA HIS A 260 9.08 -18.23 7.40
C HIS A 260 10.53 -17.96 7.03
N VAL A 261 11.40 -18.98 7.09
CA VAL A 261 12.83 -18.83 6.83
C VAL A 261 13.29 -19.88 5.84
N TYR A 262 13.76 -19.43 4.68
CA TYR A 262 14.53 -20.26 3.77
C TYR A 262 15.99 -20.21 4.18
N LYS A 263 16.58 -21.35 4.54
CA LYS A 263 18.01 -21.45 4.82
C LYS A 263 18.70 -22.26 3.75
N PHE A 264 19.89 -21.81 3.37
CA PHE A 264 20.67 -22.41 2.30
C PHE A 264 21.83 -23.21 2.86
N ARG A 265 22.27 -24.20 2.08
CA ARG A 265 23.33 -25.14 2.49
C ARG A 265 24.66 -24.41 2.74
N PRO A 266 25.52 -24.93 3.63
CA PRO A 266 26.89 -24.42 3.77
C PRO A 266 27.60 -24.30 2.42
N GLY A 267 28.27 -23.18 2.20
CA GLY A 267 28.93 -22.87 0.93
C GLY A 267 28.05 -22.11 -0.08
N SER A 268 26.74 -21.97 0.13
CA SER A 268 25.91 -21.01 -0.62
C SER A 268 26.28 -19.57 -0.26
N PRO A 269 26.31 -18.61 -1.22
CA PRO A 269 26.53 -17.19 -0.92
C PRO A 269 25.35 -16.55 -0.17
N VAL A 270 24.18 -17.17 -0.18
CA VAL A 270 23.04 -16.81 0.67
C VAL A 270 23.05 -17.71 1.90
N GLU A 271 22.87 -17.14 3.08
CA GLU A 271 22.68 -17.89 4.32
C GLU A 271 21.19 -18.16 4.57
N GLU A 272 20.39 -17.10 4.63
CA GLU A 272 18.95 -17.20 4.83
C GLU A 272 18.17 -16.05 4.23
N ILE A 273 16.90 -16.30 3.92
CA ILE A 273 15.90 -15.32 3.51
C ILE A 273 14.68 -15.50 4.39
N VAL A 274 14.27 -14.44 5.09
CA VAL A 274 13.17 -14.43 6.04
C VAL A 274 11.98 -13.72 5.43
N LEU A 275 10.83 -14.38 5.44
CA LEU A 275 9.53 -13.83 5.08
C LEU A 275 8.70 -13.53 6.32
N THR A 276 8.10 -12.35 6.36
CA THR A 276 7.12 -11.97 7.39
C THR A 276 5.73 -11.82 6.77
N PRO A 277 4.66 -12.28 7.43
CA PRO A 277 3.31 -11.95 7.00
C PRO A 277 3.05 -10.46 7.23
N HIS A 278 2.59 -9.76 6.20
CA HIS A 278 2.27 -8.33 6.26
C HIS A 278 1.25 -7.94 5.18
N ALA A 279 0.15 -7.31 5.62
CA ALA A 279 -0.93 -6.85 4.74
C ALA A 279 -1.41 -7.97 3.78
N GLY A 280 -1.77 -9.13 4.33
CA GLY A 280 -2.33 -10.27 3.61
C GLY A 280 -1.38 -11.07 2.72
N ALA A 281 -0.07 -10.83 2.78
CA ALA A 281 0.91 -11.60 2.02
C ALA A 281 2.21 -11.81 2.81
N PHE A 282 2.98 -12.83 2.45
CA PHE A 282 4.36 -12.95 2.90
C PHE A 282 5.26 -12.01 2.10
N ARG A 283 6.10 -11.26 2.82
CA ARG A 283 7.04 -10.30 2.25
C ARG A 283 8.43 -10.53 2.80
N VAL A 284 9.44 -10.27 1.97
CA VAL A 284 10.83 -10.39 2.37
C VAL A 284 11.14 -9.32 3.41
N TRP A 285 11.57 -9.77 4.58
CA TRP A 285 11.88 -8.92 5.73
C TRP A 285 13.38 -8.86 5.99
N GLU A 286 14.06 -10.01 5.94
CA GLU A 286 15.52 -10.07 6.08
C GLU A 286 16.13 -10.95 4.99
N ILE A 287 17.30 -10.55 4.49
CA ILE A 287 18.15 -11.39 3.67
C ILE A 287 19.55 -11.37 4.28
N ARG A 288 20.12 -12.54 4.55
CA ARG A 288 21.49 -12.68 5.03
C ARG A 288 22.36 -13.35 3.99
N LEU A 289 23.40 -12.64 3.56
CA LEU A 289 24.45 -13.11 2.67
C LEU A 289 25.67 -13.54 3.50
N ARG A 290 26.43 -14.50 2.98
CA ARG A 290 27.69 -14.96 3.58
C ARG A 290 28.87 -14.13 3.13
#